data_AF-A0A0B2C1R9-F1
#
_entry.id   AF-A0A0B2C1R9-F1
#
_cell.length_a   1.000
_cell.length_b   1.000
_cell.length_c   1.000
_cell.angle_alpha   90.00
_cell.angle_beta   90.00
_cell.angle_gamma   90.00
#
_symmetry.space_group_name_H-M   'P 1'
#
loop_
_entity.id
_entity.type
_entity.pdbx_description
1 polymer ?
#
loop_
_entity_poly.entity_id
_entity_poly.type
_entity_poly.pdbx_seq_one_letter_code
_entity_poly.pdbx_strand_id
1 'polypeptide(L)' 'MAGFSLMHWVIVALVILVLFGRGKISETMGDFGKGIKSFRKGLTEEESAPVTKPAQIAQINDEKTQGVPVDTATRSTNS' A
#
# COMPACT_ATOMS: atom_id res chain seq x y z
N MET A 1 -9.18 -14.70 39.05
CA MET A 1 -10.22 -14.66 38.01
C MET A 1 -9.99 -13.47 37.07
N ALA A 2 -9.38 -13.72 35.91
CA ALA A 2 -9.48 -12.98 34.64
C ALA A 2 -9.53 -11.42 34.60
N GLY A 3 -8.72 -10.69 35.39
CA GLY A 3 -8.87 -9.22 35.52
C GLY A 3 -8.07 -8.33 34.57
N PHE A 4 -7.04 -8.83 33.87
CA PHE A 4 -6.14 -7.97 33.07
C PHE A 4 -5.91 -8.42 31.64
N SER A 5 -6.53 -9.52 31.20
CA SER A 5 -5.98 -10.30 30.08
C SER A 5 -6.22 -9.74 28.68
N LEU A 6 -7.06 -8.69 28.51
CA LEU A 6 -7.29 -8.07 27.21
C LEU A 6 -7.03 -6.57 27.24
N MET A 7 -7.50 -5.88 28.29
CA MET A 7 -7.23 -4.44 28.46
C MET A 7 -5.74 -4.13 28.68
N HIS A 8 -4.97 -5.01 29.32
CA HIS A 8 -3.53 -4.81 29.46
C HIS A 8 -2.82 -4.81 28.10
N TRP A 9 -3.16 -5.75 27.21
CA TRP A 9 -2.56 -5.81 25.87
C TRP A 9 -2.88 -4.58 25.03
N VAL A 10 -4.09 -4.00 25.17
CA VAL A 10 -4.44 -2.74 24.51
C VAL A 10 -3.57 -1.59 25.05
N ILE A 11 -3.37 -1.50 26.37
CA ILE A 11 -2.53 -0.47 26.98
C ILE A 11 -1.07 -0.61 26.55
N VAL A 12 -0.54 -1.83 26.53
CA VAL A 12 0.83 -2.12 26.07
C VAL A 12 0.99 -1.75 24.58
N ALA A 13 0.04 -2.11 23.73
CA ALA A 13 0.05 -1.74 22.32
C ALA A 13 0.04 -0.21 22.13
N LEU A 14 -0.73 0.52 22.94
CA LEU A 14 -0.76 1.98 22.92
C LEU A 14 0.61 2.57 23.28
N VAL A 15 1.26 2.07 24.33
CA VAL A 15 2.59 2.53 24.76
C VAL A 15 3.63 2.29 23.66
N ILE A 16 3.63 1.11 23.04
CA ILE A 16 4.53 0.79 21.93
C ILE A 16 4.26 1.72 20.73
N LEU A 17 3.00 1.97 20.38
CA LEU A 17 2.65 2.88 19.30
C LEU A 17 3.14 4.32 19.55
N VAL A 18 3.11 4.78 20.81
CA VAL A 18 3.59 6.11 21.19
C VAL A 18 5.12 6.19 21.18
N LEU A 19 5.82 5.18 21.69
CA LEU A 19 7.29 5.15 21.74
C LEU A 19 7.93 5.02 20.36
N PHE A 20 7.39 4.13 19.53
CA PHE A 20 7.91 3.89 18.18
C PHE A 20 7.30 4.84 17.15
N GLY A 21 6.12 5.40 17.41
CA GLY A 21 5.39 6.24 16.48
C GLY A 21 4.80 5.45 15.30
N ARG A 22 3.74 6.00 14.69
CA ARG A 22 3.05 5.40 13.53
C ARG A 22 3.94 5.19 12.29
N GLY A 23 4.97 6.00 12.11
CA GLY A 23 5.86 5.95 10.95
C GLY A 23 6.80 4.75 10.96
N LYS A 24 7.47 4.49 12.09
CA LYS A 24 8.47 3.42 12.20
C LYS A 24 7.84 2.03 12.19
N ILE A 25 6.69 1.86 12.84
CA ILE A 25 5.97 0.57 12.86
C ILE A 25 5.47 0.22 11.45
N SER A 26 4.94 1.17 10.69
CA SER A 26 4.42 0.88 9.33
C SER A 26 5.53 0.47 8.35
N GLU A 27 6.68 1.12 8.41
CA GLU A 27 7.82 0.84 7.53
C GLU A 27 8.42 -0.54 7.86
N THR A 28 8.69 -0.79 9.15
CA THR A 28 9.20 -2.09 9.62
C THR A 28 8.20 -3.22 9.37
N MET A 29 6.91 -3.05 9.71
CA MET A 29 5.87 -4.04 9.49
C MET A 29 5.67 -4.36 8.00
N GLY A 30 5.88 -3.39 7.11
CA GLY A 30 5.85 -3.62 5.67
C GLY A 30 6.94 -4.58 5.19
N ASP A 31 8.17 -4.39 5.65
CA ASP A 31 9.30 -5.25 5.27
C ASP A 31 9.24 -6.62 5.95
N PHE A 32 8.81 -6.69 7.22
CA PHE A 32 8.49 -7.95 7.89
C PHE A 32 7.36 -8.70 7.17
N GLY A 33 6.31 -7.99 6.75
CA GLY A 33 5.18 -8.56 6.02
C GLY A 33 5.58 -9.14 4.67
N LYS A 34 6.47 -8.46 3.92
CA LYS A 34 7.04 -9.00 2.66
C LYS A 34 7.85 -10.27 2.92
N GLY A 35 8.70 -10.30 3.95
CA GLY A 35 9.50 -11.46 4.30
C GLY A 35 8.65 -12.69 4.67
N ILE A 36 7.66 -12.50 5.54
CA ILE A 36 6.73 -13.57 5.96
C ILE A 36 5.85 -14.02 4.78
N LYS A 37 5.40 -13.10 3.91
CA LYS A 37 4.61 -13.44 2.71
C LYS A 37 5.41 -14.26 1.72
N SER A 38 6.68 -13.92 1.47
CA SER A 38 7.58 -14.70 0.62
C SER A 38 7.89 -16.06 1.21
N PHE A 39 8.06 -16.16 2.54
CA PHE A 39 8.25 -17.43 3.22
C PHE A 39 7.00 -18.32 3.12
N ARG A 40 5.81 -17.79 3.37
CA ARG A 40 4.54 -18.52 3.18
C ARG A 40 4.34 -18.92 1.73
N LYS A 41 4.67 -18.05 0.79
CA LYS A 41 4.59 -18.36 -0.64
C LYS A 41 5.52 -19.50 -1.01
N GLY A 42 6.79 -19.48 -0.57
CA GLY A 42 7.73 -20.57 -0.80
C GLY A 42 7.27 -21.92 -0.21
N LEU A 43 6.66 -21.91 0.98
CA LEU A 43 6.07 -23.13 1.57
C LEU A 43 4.82 -23.62 0.82
N THR A 44 4.03 -22.71 0.23
CA THR A 44 2.80 -23.07 -0.50
C THR A 44 3.11 -23.51 -1.94
N GLU A 45 4.18 -22.99 -2.52
CA GLU A 45 4.64 -23.27 -3.90
C GLU A 45 5.30 -24.65 -4.00
N GLU A 46 5.87 -25.18 -2.90
CA GLU A 46 6.25 -26.60 -2.75
C GLU A 46 5.03 -27.55 -2.74
N GLU A 47 3.89 -27.13 -2.18
CA GLU A 47 2.68 -27.96 -2.05
C GLU A 47 1.75 -27.83 -3.28
N SER A 48 1.76 -26.71 -3.99
CA SER A 48 0.80 -26.42 -5.08
C SER A 48 1.30 -25.36 -6.06
N ALA A 49 1.76 -25.79 -7.24
CA ALA A 49 1.83 -24.92 -8.41
C ALA A 49 0.46 -24.88 -9.13
N PRO A 50 0.03 -23.78 -9.81
CA PRO A 50 0.29 -22.35 -9.58
C PRO A 50 -1.02 -21.53 -9.43
N VAL A 51 -1.03 -20.45 -8.66
CA VAL A 51 -1.99 -19.35 -8.91
C VAL A 51 -1.30 -17.98 -8.83
N THR A 52 -0.95 -17.51 -10.02
CA THR A 52 -0.77 -16.11 -10.43
C THR A 52 -1.65 -15.13 -9.65
N LYS A 53 -1.05 -14.22 -8.89
CA LYS A 53 -1.55 -12.84 -8.70
C LYS A 53 -0.38 -11.85 -8.56
N PRO A 54 0.12 -11.26 -9.65
CA PRO A 54 0.92 -10.04 -9.59
C PRO A 54 -0.01 -8.89 -9.21
N ALA A 55 -0.02 -8.51 -7.94
CA ALA A 55 -0.76 -7.35 -7.51
C ALA A 55 0.13 -6.10 -7.67
N GLN A 56 -0.21 -5.34 -8.70
CA GLN A 56 -0.25 -3.88 -8.71
C GLN A 56 1.08 -3.17 -9.00
N ILE A 57 1.25 -2.92 -10.29
CA ILE A 57 1.84 -1.71 -10.87
C ILE A 57 1.54 -0.52 -9.95
N ALA A 58 2.58 0.03 -9.34
CA ALA A 58 2.52 1.37 -8.79
C ALA A 58 2.02 2.30 -9.89
N GLN A 59 0.87 2.93 -9.66
CA GLN A 59 0.42 4.06 -10.47
C GLN A 59 1.48 5.16 -10.37
N ILE A 60 2.41 5.16 -11.32
CA ILE A 60 3.23 6.32 -11.65
C ILE A 60 2.62 6.91 -12.92
N ASN A 61 1.72 7.88 -12.75
CA ASN A 61 1.32 8.83 -13.79
C ASN A 61 0.98 10.15 -13.08
N ASP A 62 2.00 10.76 -12.49
CA ASP A 62 2.10 12.21 -12.53
C ASP A 62 2.35 12.59 -13.99
N GLU A 63 1.34 13.13 -14.67
CA GLU A 63 1.44 14.11 -15.77
C GLU A 63 0.12 14.15 -16.56
N LYS A 64 -0.80 15.04 -16.16
CA LYS A 64 -1.56 15.87 -17.10
C LYS A 64 -2.25 17.02 -16.37
N THR A 65 -1.45 18.02 -16.00
CA THR A 65 -1.98 19.35 -15.70
C THR A 65 -2.65 19.88 -16.97
N GLN A 66 -3.89 20.27 -16.79
CA GLN A 66 -4.76 20.89 -17.77
C GLN A 66 -4.10 22.15 -18.35
N GLY A 67 -3.85 22.14 -19.66
CA GLY A 67 -3.56 23.32 -20.46
C GLY A 67 -4.52 23.33 -21.63
N VAL A 68 -5.62 24.06 -21.50
CA VAL A 68 -6.54 24.40 -22.60
C VAL A 68 -5.90 25.57 -23.36
N PRO A 69 -5.74 25.45 -24.69
CA PRO A 69 -6.43 26.40 -25.55
C PRO A 69 -7.15 25.64 -26.68
N VAL A 70 -8.47 25.61 -26.59
CA VAL A 70 -9.34 25.36 -27.74
C VAL A 70 -9.43 26.67 -28.49
N ASP A 71 -8.57 26.87 -29.49
CA ASP A 71 -8.81 27.83 -30.56
C ASP A 71 -9.48 27.09 -31.72
N THR A 72 -10.75 26.72 -31.53
CA THR A 72 -11.64 26.33 -32.63
C THR A 72 -12.59 27.47 -32.90
N ALA A 73 -12.05 28.57 -33.40
CA ALA A 73 -12.80 29.60 -34.09
C ALA A 73 -11.91 30.17 -35.18
N THR A 74 -12.10 29.71 -36.42
CA THR A 74 -12.19 30.56 -37.63
C THR A 74 -12.38 29.64 -38.84
N ARG A 75 -13.65 29.29 -39.07
CA ARG A 75 -14.18 29.12 -40.42
C ARG A 75 -14.16 30.52 -41.05
N SER A 76 -13.12 30.84 -41.80
CA SER A 76 -13.08 31.98 -42.72
C SER A 76 -12.25 31.52 -43.91
N THR A 77 -12.89 31.12 -45.01
CA THR A 77 -12.98 31.96 -46.21
C THR A 77 -11.71 32.78 -46.45
N ASN A 78 -10.95 32.44 -47.49
CA ASN A 78 -10.98 33.20 -48.73
C ASN A 78 -9.66 33.06 -49.51
N SER A 79 -9.82 32.87 -50.83
CA SER A 79 -8.89 33.16 -51.94
C SER A 79 -7.61 32.34 -52.06
#